data_AF-A0A2P7MZC3-F1
#
_entry.id   AF-A0A2P7MZC3-F1
#
_cell.length_a   1.000
_cell.length_b   1.000
_cell.length_c   1.000
_cell.angle_alpha   90.00
_cell.angle_beta   90.00
_cell.angle_gamma   90.00
#
_symmetry.space_group_name_H-M   'P 1'
#
loop_
_entity.id
_entity.type
_entity.pdbx_description
1 polymer ?
#
loop_
_entity_poly.entity_id
_entity_poly.type
_entity_poly.pdbx_seq_one_letter_code
_entity_poly.pdbx_strand_id
1 'polypeptide(L)' 'METADPELLRLRALARRRPLQQRIIRSVASSTAIETRQSISNIEAKLLTTPEVVVNGRVITLA' A
#
# COMPACT_ATOMS: atom_id res chain seq x y z
N MET A 1 -15.05 18.01 -19.67
CA MET A 1 -13.82 17.51 -19.02
C MET A 1 -13.74 18.20 -17.68
N GLU A 2 -13.99 17.50 -16.58
CA GLU A 2 -13.74 18.06 -15.25
C GLU A 2 -12.25 18.38 -15.14
N THR A 3 -11.93 19.66 -14.93
CA THR A 3 -10.58 20.12 -14.64
C THR A 3 -10.13 19.43 -13.36
N ALA A 4 -9.18 18.50 -13.49
CA ALA A 4 -8.63 17.79 -12.35
C ALA A 4 -8.12 18.80 -11.32
N ASP A 5 -8.61 18.68 -10.09
CA ASP A 5 -8.27 19.56 -8.98
C ASP A 5 -6.74 19.69 -8.84
N PRO A 6 -6.19 20.92 -8.91
CA PRO A 6 -4.75 21.14 -8.80
C PRO A 6 -4.17 20.62 -7.48
N GLU A 7 -4.97 20.55 -6.40
CA GLU A 7 -4.56 19.95 -5.13
C GLU A 7 -4.41 18.42 -5.26
N LEU A 8 -5.37 17.74 -5.91
CA LEU A 8 -5.26 16.32 -6.22
C LEU A 8 -4.06 16.01 -7.11
N LEU A 9 -3.74 16.87 -8.08
CA LEU A 9 -2.55 16.73 -8.93
C LEU A 9 -1.26 16.86 -8.11
N ARG A 10 -1.20 17.83 -7.19
CA ARG A 10 -0.05 17.99 -6.27
C ARG A 10 0.10 16.78 -5.34
N LEU A 11 -0.98 16.29 -4.75
CA LEU A 11 -0.98 15.08 -3.90
C LEU A 11 -0.52 13.85 -4.68
N ARG A 12 -0.99 13.67 -5.92
CA ARG A 12 -0.54 12.59 -6.81
C ARG A 12 0.95 12.71 -7.15
N ALA A 13 1.43 13.91 -7.45
CA ALA A 13 2.84 14.15 -7.75
C ALA A 13 3.74 13.86 -6.53
N LEU A 14 3.29 14.23 -5.33
CA LEU A 14 3.99 13.96 -4.09
C LEU A 14 4.01 12.46 -3.75
N ALA A 15 2.88 11.76 -3.99
CA ALA A 15 2.79 10.31 -3.84
C ALA A 15 3.69 9.55 -4.82
N ARG A 16 3.94 10.09 -6.03
CA ARG A 16 4.86 9.51 -7.03
C ARG A 16 6.34 9.59 -6.63
N ARG A 17 6.72 10.37 -5.62
CA ARG A 17 8.12 10.45 -5.15
C ARG A 17 8.62 9.15 -4.53
N ARG A 18 7.71 8.24 -4.16
CA ARG A 18 8.06 6.92 -3.61
C ARG A 18 8.10 5.86 -4.72
N PRO A 19 8.99 4.86 -4.61
CA PRO A 19 8.98 3.68 -5.48
C PRO A 19 7.58 3.05 -5.55
N LEU A 20 7.22 2.50 -6.73
CA LEU A 20 5.90 1.92 -6.97
C LEU A 20 5.51 0.88 -5.91
N GLN A 21 6.45 0.01 -5.55
CA GLN A 21 6.25 -1.03 -4.53
C GLN A 21 5.83 -0.45 -3.17
N GLN A 22 6.50 0.63 -2.70
CA GLN A 22 6.13 1.28 -1.44
C GLN A 22 4.74 1.93 -1.50
N ARG A 23 4.34 2.43 -2.67
CA ARG A 23 2.99 2.99 -2.86
C ARG A 23 1.92 1.90 -2.81
N ILE A 24 2.19 0.74 -3.43
CA ILE A 24 1.31 -0.43 -3.35
C ILE A 24 1.18 -0.89 -1.90
N ILE A 25 2.31 -1.08 -1.21
CA ILE A 25 2.35 -1.49 0.20
C ILE A 25 1.54 -0.52 1.08
N ARG A 26 1.73 0.80 0.91
CA ARG A 26 0.97 1.78 1.68
C ARG A 26 -0.52 1.76 1.37
N SER A 27 -0.90 1.55 0.12
CA SER A 27 -2.32 1.46 -0.29
C SER A 27 -2.99 0.26 0.35
N VAL A 28 -2.34 -0.91 0.28
CA VAL A 28 -2.82 -2.15 0.93
C VAL A 28 -2.89 -1.95 2.45
N ALA A 29 -1.82 -1.44 3.06
CA ALA A 29 -1.77 -1.21 4.50
C ALA A 29 -2.85 -0.24 4.98
N SER A 30 -3.20 0.79 4.20
CA SER A 30 -4.27 1.73 4.53
C SER A 30 -5.64 1.04 4.54
N SER A 31 -5.93 0.21 3.53
CA SER A 31 -7.18 -0.57 3.48
C SER A 31 -7.26 -1.58 4.62
N THR A 32 -6.20 -2.34 4.83
CA THR A 32 -6.13 -3.36 5.89
C THR A 32 -6.18 -2.74 7.29
N ALA A 33 -5.61 -1.55 7.50
CA ALA A 33 -5.68 -0.86 8.79
C ALA A 33 -7.12 -0.51 9.19
N ILE A 34 -7.95 -0.11 8.22
CA ILE A 34 -9.37 0.18 8.45
C ILE A 34 -10.11 -1.09 8.90
N GLU A 35 -9.86 -2.21 8.22
CA GLU A 35 -10.51 -3.49 8.50
C GLU A 35 -10.05 -4.12 9.83
N THR A 36 -8.74 -4.10 10.09
CA THR A 36 -8.12 -4.83 11.20
C THR A 36 -7.90 -3.98 12.46
N ARG A 37 -8.15 -2.66 12.39
CA ARG A 37 -7.84 -1.67 13.44
C ARG A 37 -6.37 -1.67 13.88
N GLN A 38 -5.46 -2.19 13.05
CA GLN A 38 -4.02 -2.13 13.28
C GLN A 38 -3.44 -0.83 12.72
N SER A 39 -2.28 -0.40 13.24
CA SER A 39 -1.59 0.76 12.68
C SER A 39 -1.06 0.45 11.28
N ILE A 40 -1.16 1.44 10.38
CA ILE A 40 -0.64 1.35 9.01
C ILE A 40 0.85 0.98 9.02
N SER A 41 1.64 1.60 9.91
CA SER A 41 3.08 1.33 10.04
C SER A 41 3.40 -0.12 10.41
N ASN A 42 2.60 -0.76 11.28
CA ASN A 42 2.79 -2.16 11.62
C ASN A 42 2.46 -3.09 10.44
N ILE A 43 1.44 -2.76 9.65
CA ILE A 43 1.08 -3.53 8.46
C ILE A 43 2.13 -3.32 7.35
N GLU A 44 2.58 -2.09 7.11
CA GLU A 44 3.65 -1.77 6.17
C GLU A 44 4.92 -2.57 6.50
N ALA A 45 5.34 -2.60 7.78
CA ALA A 45 6.49 -3.36 8.22
C ALA A 45 6.33 -4.86 7.93
N LYS A 46 5.18 -5.45 8.29
CA LYS A 46 4.89 -6.86 7.99
C LYS A 46 4.94 -7.14 6.49
N LEU A 47 4.30 -6.31 5.66
CA LEU A 47 4.28 -6.50 4.20
C LEU A 47 5.68 -6.38 3.57
N LEU A 48 6.56 -5.55 4.13
CA LEU A 48 7.96 -5.40 3.67
C LEU A 48 8.85 -6.58 4.10
N THR A 49 8.57 -7.20 5.24
CA THR A 49 9.39 -8.28 5.79
C THR A 49 8.83 -9.68 5.50
N THR A 50 7.69 -9.78 4.83
CA THR A 50 7.03 -11.06 4.53
C THR A 50 7.36 -11.49 3.11
N PRO A 51 8.34 -12.39 2.92
CA PRO A 51 8.64 -12.93 1.60
C PRO A 51 7.57 -13.94 1.13
N GLU A 52 6.70 -14.42 2.01
CA GLU A 52 5.79 -15.52 1.73
C GLU A 52 4.39 -15.31 2.34
N VAL A 53 3.34 -15.46 1.52
CA VAL A 53 1.94 -15.30 1.95
C VAL A 53 1.14 -16.57 1.68
N VAL A 54 0.29 -16.98 2.62
CA VAL A 54 -0.60 -18.13 2.44
C VAL A 54 -1.94 -17.66 1.87
N VAL A 55 -2.27 -18.12 0.66
CA VAL A 55 -3.55 -17.85 -0.02
C VAL A 55 -4.21 -19.18 -0.35
N ASN A 56 -5.44 -19.40 0.14
CA ASN A 56 -6.20 -20.65 -0.07
C ASN A 56 -5.40 -21.92 0.29
N GLY A 57 -4.61 -21.85 1.36
CA GLY A 57 -3.77 -22.97 1.82
C GLY A 57 -2.48 -23.19 1.01
N ARG A 58 -2.13 -22.29 0.10
CA ARG A 58 -0.89 -22.35 -0.68
C ARG A 58 0.05 -21.21 -0.29
N VAL A 59 1.33 -21.52 -0.09
CA VAL A 59 2.38 -20.53 0.15
C VAL A 59 2.79 -19.90 -1.19
N ILE A 60 2.75 -18.57 -1.26
CA ILE A 60 3.16 -17.78 -2.42
C ILE A 60 4.34 -16.91 -2.00
N THR A 61 5.48 -17.09 -2.65
CA THR A 61 6.65 -16.23 -2.46
C THR A 61 6.47 -14.93 -3.26
N LEU A 62 6.59 -13.79 -2.59
CA LEU A 62 6.60 -12.45 -3.18
C LEU A 62 8.04 -12.10 -3.56
N ALA A 63 8.33 -12.06 -4.87
CA ALA A 63 9.64 -11.75 -5.44
C ALA A 63 9.95 -10.24 -5.48
#